data_AF-A0A0H2YK21-F1
#
_entry.id   AF-A0A0H2YK21-F1
#
_cell.length_a   1.000
_cell.length_b   1.000
_cell.length_c   1.000
_cell.angle_alpha   90.00
_cell.angle_beta   90.00
_cell.angle_gamma   90.00
#
_symmetry.space_group_name_H-M   'P 1'
#
loop_
_entity.id
_entity.type
_entity.pdbx_description
1 polymer ?
#
loop_
_entity_poly.entity_id
_entity_poly.type
_entity_poly.pdbx_seq_one_letter_code
_entity_poly.pdbx_strand_id
1 'polypeptide(L)'
;MMVMECWAWIWGYTAHQKRSLSMVKGLSVTAMLVILMIGSGSRKSYRCIKSTRGRMRLLSLLLGLILSWGVLATIDTYRFSSVEQEQQYRALTEQLRCPKCQNNSIADSNATIAADMRAKVYELMQQGYSKQQIVDYMVARYGNFVTYEPPVTAATIILWAGPLLFVLIGAAIVVLRARRRVEKEPPLSQQEQQRLQSLLAENSVLQNNALQNNKLQEESDRKKP
;
A
#
# COMPACT_ATOMS: atom_id res chain seq x y z
N MET A 1 -32.53 -61.25 -17.01
CA MET A 1 -31.87 -62.33 -16.23
C MET A 1 -30.34 -62.20 -16.36
N MET A 2 -29.78 -61.05 -15.94
CA MET A 2 -28.34 -60.74 -15.86
C MET A 2 -28.07 -59.85 -14.63
N VAL A 3 -28.97 -59.94 -13.65
CA VAL A 3 -28.81 -59.46 -12.28
C VAL A 3 -28.34 -60.70 -11.53
N MET A 4 -27.03 -60.88 -11.31
CA MET A 4 -26.48 -61.62 -10.15
C MET A 4 -24.94 -61.79 -10.08
N GLU A 5 -24.15 -61.41 -11.09
CA GLU A 5 -22.69 -61.69 -11.09
C GLU A 5 -21.77 -60.44 -10.99
N CYS A 6 -22.27 -59.32 -10.44
CA CYS A 6 -21.42 -58.13 -10.16
C CYS A 6 -21.40 -57.69 -8.69
N TRP A 7 -22.13 -58.38 -7.81
CA TRP A 7 -22.12 -58.09 -6.37
C TRP A 7 -20.92 -58.69 -5.62
N ALA A 8 -20.16 -59.62 -6.24
CA ALA A 8 -18.99 -60.24 -5.63
C ALA A 8 -17.71 -59.39 -5.69
N TRP A 9 -17.66 -58.32 -6.50
CA TRP A 9 -16.45 -57.50 -6.66
C TRP A 9 -16.42 -56.23 -5.79
N ILE A 10 -17.56 -55.85 -5.19
CA ILE A 10 -17.68 -54.62 -4.38
C ILE A 10 -17.40 -54.86 -2.88
N TRP A 11 -17.58 -56.09 -2.36
CA TRP A 11 -17.34 -56.38 -0.93
C TRP A 11 -15.93 -56.88 -0.60
N GLY A 12 -15.13 -57.31 -1.59
CA GLY A 12 -13.80 -57.88 -1.36
C GLY A 12 -12.66 -56.88 -1.05
N TYR A 13 -12.85 -55.59 -1.30
CA TYR A 13 -11.79 -54.57 -1.14
C TYR A 13 -11.87 -53.74 0.15
N THR A 14 -12.83 -54.01 1.05
CA THR A 14 -13.06 -53.21 2.27
C THR A 14 -12.52 -53.86 3.55
N ALA A 15 -11.51 -54.72 3.46
CA ALA A 15 -10.98 -55.43 4.63
C ALA A 15 -9.45 -55.59 4.65
N HIS A 16 -8.65 -54.58 4.26
CA HIS A 16 -7.22 -54.58 4.63
C HIS A 16 -6.51 -53.21 4.63
N GLN A 17 -7.13 -52.13 5.12
CA GLN A 17 -6.35 -50.93 5.49
C GLN A 17 -7.03 -50.00 6.50
N LYS A 18 -7.52 -50.57 7.60
CA LYS A 18 -7.87 -49.82 8.82
C LYS A 18 -6.77 -50.01 9.88
N ARG A 19 -5.63 -49.34 9.71
CA ARG A 19 -4.71 -49.00 10.81
C ARG A 19 -3.55 -48.13 10.32
N SER A 20 -3.82 -46.88 10.01
CA SER A 20 -2.97 -45.79 10.50
C SER A 20 -3.73 -44.48 10.38
N LEU A 21 -3.84 -43.81 11.52
CA LEU A 21 -4.54 -42.56 11.72
C LEU A 21 -3.82 -41.40 11.02
N SER A 22 -4.65 -40.42 10.64
CA SER A 22 -4.40 -38.97 10.68
C SER A 22 -3.36 -38.39 9.71
N MET A 23 -3.62 -37.16 9.24
CA MET A 23 -2.80 -36.39 8.28
C MET A 23 -2.96 -36.96 6.86
N VAL A 24 -3.76 -36.40 5.94
CA VAL A 24 -3.66 -35.05 5.37
C VAL A 24 -5.02 -34.67 4.77
N LYS A 25 -5.75 -33.72 5.37
CA LYS A 25 -6.85 -33.01 4.70
C LYS A 25 -6.22 -31.85 3.94
N GLY A 26 -6.18 -31.92 2.62
CA GLY A 26 -5.65 -30.79 1.84
C GLY A 26 -5.09 -31.11 0.45
N LEU A 27 -5.46 -32.22 -0.19
CA LEU A 27 -5.23 -32.33 -1.64
C LEU A 27 -6.38 -31.64 -2.37
N SER A 28 -6.09 -30.40 -2.73
CA SER A 28 -6.81 -29.51 -3.63
C SER A 28 -7.46 -30.23 -4.81
N VAL A 29 -8.65 -29.76 -5.23
CA VAL A 29 -9.38 -30.18 -6.44
C VAL A 29 -8.49 -30.14 -7.69
N THR A 30 -7.40 -29.37 -7.68
CA THR A 30 -6.37 -29.37 -8.71
C THR A 30 -5.64 -30.72 -8.88
N ALA A 31 -5.52 -31.54 -7.84
CA ALA A 31 -4.90 -32.88 -7.92
C ALA A 31 -5.80 -33.91 -8.63
N MET A 32 -7.13 -33.77 -8.55
CA MET A 32 -8.08 -34.62 -9.27
C MET A 32 -8.11 -34.31 -10.78
N LEU A 33 -7.82 -33.06 -11.14
CA LEU A 33 -7.76 -32.60 -12.54
C LEU A 33 -6.49 -33.06 -13.27
N VAL A 34 -5.38 -33.26 -12.55
CA VAL A 34 -4.13 -33.81 -13.13
C VAL A 34 -4.25 -35.32 -13.39
N ILE A 35 -5.01 -36.05 -12.58
CA ILE A 35 -5.24 -37.51 -12.76
C ILE A 35 -6.14 -37.80 -13.97
N LEU A 36 -7.04 -36.88 -14.35
CA LEU A 36 -7.84 -37.02 -15.58
C LEU A 36 -7.06 -36.75 -16.88
N MET A 37 -5.85 -36.20 -16.80
CA MET A 37 -5.02 -35.86 -17.98
C MET A 37 -3.89 -36.84 -18.27
N ILE A 38 -3.66 -37.86 -17.42
CA ILE A 38 -2.67 -38.92 -17.65
C ILE A 38 -3.39 -40.26 -17.78
N GLY A 39 -4.29 -40.34 -18.76
CA GLY A 39 -4.83 -41.59 -19.29
C GLY A 39 -3.85 -42.17 -20.31
N SER A 40 -2.86 -42.91 -19.83
CA SER A 40 -1.99 -43.79 -20.62
C SER A 40 -2.81 -44.95 -21.19
N GLY A 41 -2.81 -45.13 -22.51
CA GLY A 41 -3.25 -46.40 -23.08
C GLY A 41 -3.77 -46.36 -24.51
N SER A 42 -2.93 -46.86 -25.41
CA SER A 42 -3.35 -47.64 -26.60
C SER A 42 -3.78 -46.87 -27.85
N ARG A 43 -2.79 -46.69 -28.73
CA ARG A 43 -2.96 -46.50 -30.18
C ARG A 43 -3.78 -47.66 -30.74
N LYS A 44 -5.05 -47.44 -31.09
CA LYS A 44 -5.84 -48.12 -32.15
C LYS A 44 -7.30 -47.68 -32.07
N SER A 45 -7.65 -46.55 -32.68
CA SER A 45 -8.94 -46.34 -33.39
C SER A 45 -9.05 -44.91 -33.92
N TYR A 46 -8.28 -44.58 -34.96
CA TYR A 46 -8.28 -43.26 -35.59
C TYR A 46 -9.36 -43.14 -36.68
N ARG A 47 -10.62 -43.49 -36.42
CA ARG A 47 -11.71 -43.16 -37.37
C ARG A 47 -13.12 -43.15 -36.79
N CYS A 48 -13.32 -42.68 -35.55
CA CYS A 48 -14.65 -42.26 -35.10
C CYS A 48 -14.61 -41.23 -33.94
N ILE A 49 -13.58 -40.38 -33.89
CA ILE A 49 -13.38 -39.39 -32.80
C ILE A 49 -13.37 -37.94 -33.34
N LYS A 50 -13.38 -37.73 -34.66
CA LYS A 50 -13.34 -36.37 -35.23
C LYS A 50 -14.67 -35.60 -35.07
N SER A 51 -15.82 -36.27 -34.93
CA SER A 51 -17.14 -35.62 -34.85
C SER A 51 -17.56 -35.20 -33.43
N THR A 52 -16.96 -35.79 -32.39
CA THR A 52 -17.31 -35.51 -30.98
C THR A 52 -16.48 -34.38 -30.36
N ARG A 53 -15.30 -34.08 -30.91
CA ARG A 53 -14.37 -33.05 -30.38
C ARG A 53 -14.87 -31.61 -30.60
N GLY A 54 -15.61 -31.36 -31.67
CA GLY A 54 -16.22 -30.05 -31.95
C GLY A 54 -17.41 -29.75 -31.03
N ARG A 55 -18.28 -30.75 -30.81
CA ARG A 55 -19.45 -30.61 -29.93
C ARG A 55 -19.06 -30.43 -28.46
N MET A 56 -18.04 -31.16 -27.97
CA MET A 56 -17.52 -30.96 -26.61
C MET A 56 -16.93 -29.56 -26.40
N ARG A 57 -16.18 -29.02 -27.38
CA ARG A 57 -15.65 -27.65 -27.29
C ARG A 57 -16.75 -26.59 -27.31
N LEU A 58 -17.77 -26.76 -28.17
CA LEU A 58 -18.91 -25.86 -28.22
C LEU A 58 -19.71 -25.87 -26.92
N LEU A 59 -19.94 -27.05 -26.34
CA LEU A 59 -20.61 -27.20 -25.04
C LEU A 59 -19.79 -26.59 -23.89
N SER A 60 -18.47 -26.75 -23.89
CA SER A 60 -17.60 -26.10 -22.90
C SER A 60 -17.60 -24.57 -23.03
N LEU A 61 -17.63 -24.03 -24.26
CA LEU A 61 -17.74 -22.58 -24.49
C LEU A 61 -19.10 -22.03 -24.08
N LEU A 62 -20.19 -22.73 -24.43
CA LEU A 62 -21.54 -22.35 -24.01
C LEU A 62 -21.71 -22.40 -22.49
N LEU A 63 -21.16 -23.43 -21.83
CA LEU A 63 -21.17 -23.53 -20.38
C LEU A 63 -20.35 -22.40 -19.72
N GLY A 64 -19.19 -22.06 -20.28
CA GLY A 64 -18.42 -20.89 -19.84
C GLY A 64 -19.18 -19.57 -20.01
N LEU A 65 -19.92 -19.42 -21.11
CA LEU A 65 -20.77 -18.25 -21.37
C LEU A 65 -21.92 -18.15 -20.37
N ILE A 66 -22.58 -19.28 -20.07
CA ILE A 66 -23.68 -19.36 -19.10
C ILE A 66 -23.17 -19.09 -17.67
N LEU A 67 -22.00 -19.61 -17.31
CA LEU A 67 -21.35 -19.34 -16.01
C LEU A 67 -20.90 -17.88 -15.84
N SER A 68 -20.75 -17.15 -16.95
CA SER A 68 -20.38 -15.73 -16.93
C SER A 68 -21.59 -14.80 -16.72
N TRP A 69 -22.81 -15.32 -16.73
CA TRP A 69 -24.04 -14.51 -16.67
C TRP A 69 -24.49 -14.11 -15.25
N GLY A 70 -23.78 -14.56 -14.20
CA GLY A 70 -24.21 -14.40 -12.82
C GLY A 70 -23.56 -13.25 -12.07
N VAL A 71 -23.97 -12.01 -12.32
CA VAL A 71 -23.73 -10.90 -11.36
C VAL A 71 -25.05 -10.19 -11.08
N LEU A 72 -25.71 -10.56 -9.98
CA LEU A 72 -26.80 -9.77 -9.44
C LEU A 72 -26.19 -8.62 -8.63
N ALA A 73 -26.18 -7.41 -9.19
CA ALA A 73 -25.89 -6.20 -8.44
C ALA A 73 -27.14 -5.84 -7.61
N THR A 74 -27.02 -5.91 -6.29
CA THR A 74 -28.04 -5.40 -5.37
C THR A 74 -27.86 -3.89 -5.26
N ILE A 75 -28.71 -3.14 -5.98
CA ILE A 75 -28.73 -1.68 -5.92
C ILE A 75 -29.75 -1.28 -4.85
N ASP A 76 -29.28 -0.59 -3.81
CA ASP A 76 -30.16 -0.01 -2.80
C ASP A 76 -30.94 1.16 -3.43
N THR A 77 -32.24 0.95 -3.66
CA THR A 77 -33.12 1.95 -4.27
C THR A 77 -33.86 2.75 -3.19
N TYR A 78 -33.39 3.96 -2.92
CA TYR A 78 -34.04 4.90 -2.02
C TYR A 78 -35.01 5.81 -2.79
N ARG A 79 -36.10 6.23 -2.15
CA ARG A 79 -37.09 7.16 -2.72
C ARG A 79 -36.92 8.54 -2.09
N PHE A 80 -36.60 9.53 -2.92
CA PHE A 80 -36.43 10.91 -2.49
C PHE A 80 -37.66 11.75 -2.85
N SER A 81 -37.96 12.77 -2.05
CA SER A 81 -39.08 13.68 -2.32
C SER A 81 -38.77 14.71 -3.40
N SER A 82 -37.48 15.00 -3.63
CA SER A 82 -37.02 15.94 -4.66
C SER A 82 -35.66 15.55 -5.23
N VAL A 83 -35.29 16.13 -6.37
CA VAL A 83 -33.99 15.90 -7.03
C VAL A 83 -32.85 16.45 -6.17
N GLU A 84 -33.07 17.56 -5.48
CA GLU A 84 -32.10 18.19 -4.58
C GLU A 84 -31.78 17.27 -3.40
N GLN A 85 -32.79 16.59 -2.84
CA GLN A 85 -32.60 15.63 -1.76
C GLN A 85 -31.78 14.42 -2.23
N GLU A 86 -32.04 13.92 -3.44
CA GLU A 86 -31.23 12.84 -4.03
C GLU A 86 -29.78 13.28 -4.25
N GLN A 87 -29.55 14.47 -4.79
CA GLN A 87 -28.20 15.02 -4.98
C GLN A 87 -27.46 15.18 -3.65
N GLN A 88 -28.14 15.67 -2.61
CA GLN A 88 -27.57 15.79 -1.28
C GLN A 88 -27.18 14.41 -0.71
N TYR A 89 -28.01 13.39 -0.91
CA TYR A 89 -27.72 12.03 -0.48
C TYR A 89 -26.50 11.46 -1.21
N ARG A 90 -26.43 11.63 -2.54
CA ARG A 90 -25.28 11.20 -3.35
C ARG A 90 -23.98 11.89 -2.90
N ALA A 91 -24.01 13.21 -2.73
CA ALA A 91 -22.86 13.97 -2.24
C ALA A 91 -22.41 13.53 -0.83
N LEU A 92 -23.35 13.25 0.08
CA LEU A 92 -23.02 12.74 1.42
C LEU A 92 -22.39 11.35 1.38
N THR A 93 -22.94 10.44 0.58
CA THR A 93 -22.44 9.06 0.50
C THR A 93 -21.10 8.94 -0.23
N GLU A 94 -20.77 9.89 -1.11
CA GLU A 94 -19.43 10.00 -1.71
C GLU A 94 -18.40 10.58 -0.74
N GLN A 95 -18.81 11.53 0.11
CA GLN A 95 -17.95 12.16 1.12
C GLN A 95 -17.68 11.27 2.35
N LEU A 96 -18.43 10.18 2.52
CA LEU A 96 -18.22 9.25 3.62
C LEU A 96 -17.47 8.02 3.13
N ARG A 97 -16.40 7.65 3.83
CA ARG A 97 -15.57 6.45 3.60
C ARG A 97 -16.09 5.27 4.42
N CYS A 98 -15.95 4.07 3.86
CA CYS A 98 -16.17 2.85 4.63
C CYS A 98 -14.92 2.51 5.47
N PRO A 99 -15.00 2.47 6.82
CA PRO A 99 -13.84 2.24 7.69
C PRO A 99 -13.30 0.80 7.65
N LYS A 100 -14.03 -0.13 7.02
CA LYS A 100 -13.62 -1.53 6.86
C LYS A 100 -13.20 -1.88 5.44
N CYS A 101 -13.33 -0.95 4.51
CA CYS A 101 -13.09 -1.17 3.09
C CYS A 101 -11.75 -0.56 2.67
N GLN A 102 -11.24 -0.96 1.50
CA GLN A 102 -9.99 -0.41 0.95
C GLN A 102 -10.18 1.02 0.43
N ASN A 103 -10.25 2.00 1.34
CA ASN A 103 -10.30 3.44 1.02
C ASN A 103 -11.36 3.85 -0.03
N ASN A 104 -12.50 3.15 -0.07
CA ASN A 104 -13.62 3.45 -0.96
C ASN A 104 -14.70 4.23 -0.19
N SER A 105 -15.49 5.02 -0.93
CA SER A 105 -16.67 5.67 -0.38
C SER A 105 -17.75 4.65 -0.02
N ILE A 106 -18.69 5.04 0.84
CA ILE A 106 -19.85 4.18 1.16
C ILE A 106 -20.81 4.07 -0.03
N ALA A 107 -20.74 4.99 -0.99
CA ALA A 107 -21.50 4.94 -2.24
C ALA A 107 -21.05 3.80 -3.17
N ASP A 108 -19.74 3.56 -3.27
CA ASP A 108 -19.16 2.58 -4.21
C ASP A 108 -18.92 1.20 -3.57
N SER A 109 -18.80 1.14 -2.25
CA SER A 109 -18.50 -0.12 -1.57
C SER A 109 -19.73 -0.99 -1.31
N ASN A 110 -19.67 -2.25 -1.76
CA ASN A 110 -20.69 -3.28 -1.51
C ASN A 110 -20.54 -3.99 -0.14
N ALA A 111 -19.80 -3.42 0.80
CA ALA A 111 -19.67 -4.01 2.14
C ALA A 111 -20.96 -3.87 2.95
N THR A 112 -21.29 -4.86 3.78
CA THR A 112 -22.49 -4.82 4.65
C THR A 112 -22.52 -3.57 5.54
N ILE A 113 -21.37 -3.13 6.05
CA ILE A 113 -21.25 -1.89 6.84
C ILE A 113 -21.56 -0.63 6.01
N ALA A 114 -21.18 -0.61 4.74
CA ALA A 114 -21.47 0.52 3.85
C ALA A 114 -22.97 0.60 3.53
N ALA A 115 -23.64 -0.55 3.40
CA ALA A 115 -25.10 -0.61 3.25
C ALA A 115 -25.83 -0.08 4.50
N ASP A 116 -25.40 -0.49 5.71
CA ASP A 116 -25.95 0.03 6.98
C ASP A 116 -25.77 1.55 7.10
N MET A 117 -24.58 2.06 6.77
CA MET A 117 -24.30 3.50 6.79
C MET A 117 -25.15 4.26 5.77
N ARG A 118 -25.32 3.75 4.54
CA ARG A 118 -26.20 4.34 3.51
C ARG A 118 -27.65 4.41 3.97
N ALA A 119 -28.15 3.34 4.58
CA ALA A 119 -29.49 3.30 5.16
C ALA A 119 -29.65 4.34 6.27
N LYS A 120 -28.62 4.50 7.13
CA LYS A 120 -28.66 5.48 8.21
C LYS A 120 -28.58 6.92 7.73
N VAL A 121 -27.78 7.22 6.70
CA VAL A 121 -27.76 8.54 6.05
C VAL A 121 -29.15 8.88 5.53
N TYR A 122 -29.79 7.95 4.81
CA TYR A 122 -31.14 8.14 4.29
C TYR A 122 -32.15 8.39 5.41
N GLU A 123 -32.13 7.61 6.49
CA GLU A 123 -33.01 7.80 7.65
C GLU A 123 -32.88 9.20 8.26
N LEU A 124 -31.65 9.67 8.50
CA LEU A 124 -31.40 10.99 9.08
C LEU A 124 -31.82 12.13 8.14
N MET A 125 -31.65 11.96 6.83
CA MET A 125 -32.14 12.91 5.84
C MET A 125 -33.67 13.02 5.85
N GLN A 126 -34.38 11.90 5.99
CA GLN A 126 -35.85 11.89 6.11
C GLN A 126 -36.34 12.50 7.43
N GLN A 127 -35.51 12.48 8.47
CA GLN A 127 -35.77 13.17 9.73
C GLN A 127 -35.48 14.69 9.67
N GLY A 128 -35.01 15.22 8.54
CA GLY A 128 -34.74 16.65 8.35
C GLY A 128 -33.40 17.13 8.94
N TYR A 129 -32.45 16.22 9.19
CA TYR A 129 -31.12 16.61 9.65
C TYR A 129 -30.34 17.33 8.54
N SER A 130 -29.57 18.34 8.93
CA SER A 130 -28.65 19.02 8.03
C SER A 130 -27.44 18.15 7.68
N LYS A 131 -26.77 18.47 6.57
CA LYS A 131 -25.57 17.78 6.10
C LYS A 131 -24.51 17.60 7.19
N GLN A 132 -24.20 18.68 7.92
CA GLN A 132 -23.17 18.67 8.96
C GLN A 132 -23.57 17.76 10.12
N GLN A 133 -24.83 17.83 10.57
CA GLN A 133 -25.30 16.97 11.66
C GLN A 133 -25.27 15.48 11.29
N ILE A 134 -25.53 15.15 10.02
CA ILE A 134 -25.41 13.77 9.52
C ILE A 134 -23.94 13.32 9.59
N VAL A 135 -23.01 14.14 9.12
CA VAL A 135 -21.57 13.82 9.18
C VAL A 135 -21.11 13.69 10.64
N ASP A 136 -21.50 14.60 11.51
CA ASP A 136 -21.16 14.58 12.92
C ASP A 136 -21.71 13.32 13.61
N TYR A 137 -22.93 12.91 13.28
CA TYR A 137 -23.50 11.64 13.76
C TYR A 137 -22.68 10.44 13.27
N MET A 138 -22.30 10.42 12.00
CA MET A 138 -21.49 9.35 11.42
C MET A 138 -20.11 9.27 12.08
N VAL A 139 -19.47 10.41 12.35
CA VAL A 139 -18.20 10.48 13.06
C VAL A 139 -18.34 10.05 14.51
N ALA A 140 -19.40 10.47 15.21
CA ALA A 140 -19.65 10.09 16.59
C ALA A 140 -19.88 8.58 16.75
N ARG A 141 -20.53 7.94 15.77
CA ARG A 141 -20.88 6.52 15.82
C ARG A 141 -19.79 5.59 15.24
N TYR A 142 -19.18 5.97 14.12
CA TYR A 142 -18.26 5.13 13.35
C TYR A 142 -16.80 5.62 13.40
N GLY A 143 -16.54 6.80 13.98
CA GLY A 143 -15.21 7.36 14.22
C GLY A 143 -14.75 8.36 13.15
N ASN A 144 -13.60 9.00 13.42
CA ASN A 144 -13.03 10.05 12.56
C ASN A 144 -12.59 9.55 11.16
N PHE A 145 -12.40 8.24 10.98
CA PHE A 145 -11.95 7.65 9.71
C PHE A 145 -13.05 7.57 8.63
N VAL A 146 -14.29 7.89 9.00
CA VAL A 146 -15.44 7.85 8.10
C VAL A 146 -15.54 9.08 7.21
N THR A 147 -14.92 10.20 7.58
CA THR A 147 -14.93 11.42 6.75
C THR A 147 -13.56 11.65 6.11
N TYR A 148 -13.53 12.27 4.92
CA TYR A 148 -12.30 12.78 4.31
C TYR A 148 -11.73 13.98 5.07
N GLU A 149 -12.59 14.70 5.80
CA GLU A 149 -12.26 15.90 6.56
C GLU A 149 -12.49 15.65 8.05
N PRO A 150 -11.56 14.94 8.73
CA PRO A 150 -11.67 14.75 10.17
C PRO A 150 -11.50 16.10 10.89
N PRO A 151 -12.24 16.33 12.00
CA PRO A 151 -12.14 17.57 12.75
C PRO A 151 -10.73 17.76 13.31
N VAL A 152 -10.27 19.01 13.35
CA VAL A 152 -9.00 19.37 13.98
C VAL A 152 -9.10 19.19 15.49
N THR A 153 -8.40 18.19 16.03
CA THR A 153 -8.35 17.92 17.47
C THR A 153 -7.12 18.57 18.10
N ALA A 154 -7.15 18.77 19.42
CA ALA A 154 -5.97 19.24 20.16
C ALA A 154 -4.75 18.31 19.96
N ALA A 155 -4.98 17.00 19.86
CA ALA A 155 -3.93 16.02 19.57
C ALA A 155 -3.30 16.25 18.19
N THR A 156 -4.11 16.56 17.17
CA THR A 156 -3.64 16.94 15.84
C THR A 156 -2.71 18.15 15.95
N ILE A 157 -3.13 19.21 16.65
CA ILE A 157 -2.32 20.42 16.82
C ILE A 157 -1.00 20.13 17.52
N ILE A 158 -1.01 19.37 18.62
CA ILE A 158 0.20 19.00 19.36
C ILE A 158 1.17 18.20 18.49
N LEU A 159 0.65 17.25 17.69
CA LEU A 159 1.45 16.43 16.79
C LEU A 159 2.20 17.28 15.76
N TRP A 160 1.56 18.32 15.22
CA TRP A 160 2.19 19.24 14.25
C TRP A 160 3.06 20.31 14.92
N ALA A 161 2.68 20.78 16.11
CA ALA A 161 3.44 21.77 16.87
C ALA A 161 4.75 21.20 17.43
N GLY A 162 4.78 19.90 17.75
CA GLY A 162 5.96 19.22 18.31
C GLY A 162 7.23 19.38 17.46
N PRO A 163 7.23 19.00 16.18
CA PRO A 163 8.37 19.19 15.29
C PRO A 163 8.81 20.64 15.15
N LEU A 164 7.85 21.58 15.02
CA LEU A 164 8.15 23.00 14.92
C LEU A 164 8.83 23.51 16.19
N LEU A 165 8.29 23.16 17.36
CA LEU A 165 8.85 23.54 18.65
C LEU A 165 10.24 22.93 18.87
N PHE A 166 10.45 21.69 18.46
CA PHE A 166 11.75 21.02 18.54
C PHE A 166 12.82 21.76 17.72
N VAL A 167 12.50 22.15 16.48
CA VAL A 167 13.40 22.93 15.63
C VAL A 167 13.69 24.30 16.25
N LEU A 168 12.67 24.99 16.75
CA LEU A 168 12.84 26.31 17.37
C LEU A 168 13.73 26.24 18.62
N ILE A 169 13.53 25.24 19.48
CA ILE A 169 14.36 25.03 20.67
C ILE A 169 15.80 24.69 20.26
N GLY A 170 15.99 23.80 19.29
CA GLY A 170 17.30 23.43 18.77
C GLY A 170 18.06 24.64 18.21
N ALA A 171 17.40 25.43 17.36
CA ALA A 171 17.96 26.65 16.80
C ALA A 171 18.31 27.68 17.89
N ALA A 172 17.43 27.89 18.86
CA ALA A 172 17.68 28.78 19.98
C ALA A 172 18.93 28.36 20.77
N ILE A 173 19.08 27.06 21.08
CA ILE A 173 20.26 26.54 21.80
C ILE A 173 21.55 26.77 20.98
N VAL A 174 21.52 26.51 19.67
CA VAL A 174 22.68 26.73 18.79
C VAL A 174 23.06 28.20 18.76
N VAL A 175 22.10 29.11 18.58
CA VAL A 175 22.35 30.57 18.57
C VAL A 175 22.90 31.04 19.90
N LEU A 176 22.29 30.62 21.02
CA LEU A 176 22.76 31.00 22.36
C LEU A 176 24.18 30.49 22.63
N ARG A 177 24.53 29.28 22.17
CA ARG A 177 25.90 28.74 22.29
C ARG A 177 26.89 29.45 21.37
N ALA A 178 26.51 29.77 20.14
CA ALA A 178 27.36 30.50 19.21
C ALA A 178 27.70 31.90 19.73
N ARG A 179 26.70 32.63 20.24
CA ARG A 179 26.90 33.96 20.84
C ARG A 179 27.86 33.91 22.03
N ARG A 180 27.76 32.89 22.89
CA ARG A 180 28.68 32.70 24.03
C ARG A 180 30.11 32.35 23.63
N ARG A 181 30.36 31.80 22.43
CA ARG A 181 31.73 31.50 21.97
C ARG A 181 32.44 32.73 21.43
N VAL A 182 31.71 33.59 20.70
CA VAL A 182 32.27 34.83 20.13
C VAL A 182 32.80 35.77 21.24
N GLU A 183 32.19 35.72 22.42
CA GLU A 183 32.58 36.59 23.55
C GLU A 183 33.72 36.00 24.40
N LYS A 184 34.13 34.75 24.16
CA LYS A 184 35.02 33.99 25.05
C LYS A 184 36.39 33.65 24.49
N GLU A 185 36.72 34.03 23.25
CA GLU A 185 38.12 33.90 22.82
C GLU A 185 38.93 35.03 23.48
N PRO A 186 39.82 34.71 24.45
CA PRO A 186 40.69 35.72 24.99
C PRO A 186 41.59 36.23 23.86
N PRO A 187 41.88 37.54 23.80
CA PRO A 187 42.81 38.07 22.82
C PRO A 187 44.14 37.30 22.92
N LEU A 188 44.69 36.90 21.77
CA LEU A 188 45.95 36.14 21.68
C LEU A 188 47.01 36.77 22.58
N SER A 189 47.70 35.95 23.36
CA SER A 189 48.81 36.44 24.18
C SER A 189 49.91 37.00 23.27
N GLN A 190 50.66 37.98 23.77
CA GLN A 190 51.72 38.63 22.98
C GLN A 190 52.72 37.61 22.41
N GLN A 191 52.99 36.52 23.14
CA GLN A 191 53.88 35.45 22.72
C GLN A 191 53.31 34.61 21.55
N GLU A 192 52.00 34.33 21.56
CA GLU A 192 51.33 33.61 20.47
C GLU A 192 51.25 34.46 19.20
N GLN A 193 50.98 35.76 19.33
CA GLN A 193 50.98 36.69 18.20
C GLN A 193 52.36 36.76 17.53
N GLN A 194 53.44 36.85 18.32
CA GLN A 194 54.80 36.84 17.81
C GLN A 194 55.14 35.54 17.07
N ARG A 195 54.73 34.39 17.62
CA ARG A 195 54.94 33.09 16.98
C ARG A 195 54.15 32.94 15.67
N LEU A 196 52.93 33.48 15.60
CA LEU A 196 52.15 33.45 14.35
C LEU A 196 52.81 34.32 13.28
N GLN A 197 53.29 35.51 13.66
CA GLN A 197 54.00 36.41 12.74
C GLN A 197 55.30 35.79 12.22
N SER A 198 56.05 35.07 13.05
CA SER A 198 57.28 34.40 12.61
C SER A 198 56.99 33.30 11.58
N LEU A 199 55.92 32.51 11.77
CA LEU A 199 55.52 31.47 10.81
C LEU A 199 55.03 32.05 9.48
N LEU A 200 54.30 33.17 9.50
CA LEU A 200 53.87 33.87 8.28
C LEU A 200 55.07 34.47 7.53
N ALA A 201 56.02 35.07 8.26
CA ALA A 201 57.24 35.61 7.68
C ALA A 201 58.10 34.49 7.05
N GLU A 202 58.29 33.37 7.76
CA GLU A 202 59.02 32.21 7.25
C GLU A 202 58.38 31.63 5.99
N ASN A 203 57.05 31.45 5.97
CA ASN A 203 56.34 30.95 4.80
C ASN A 203 56.50 31.89 3.59
N SER A 204 56.41 33.20 3.81
CA SER A 204 56.61 34.20 2.75
C SER A 204 58.02 34.13 2.15
N VAL A 205 59.04 33.90 2.99
CA VAL A 205 60.43 33.74 2.54
C VAL A 205 60.59 32.45 1.72
N LEU A 206 60.03 31.33 2.18
CA LEU A 206 60.08 30.07 1.45
C LEU A 206 59.40 30.17 0.07
N GLN A 207 58.25 30.84 0.00
CA GLN A 207 57.56 31.08 -1.26
C GLN A 207 58.39 31.96 -2.22
N ASN A 208 59.02 33.02 -1.71
CA ASN A 208 59.87 33.90 -2.50
C ASN A 208 61.10 33.15 -3.04
N ASN A 209 61.75 32.34 -2.21
CA ASN A 209 62.91 31.53 -2.61
C ASN A 209 62.54 30.49 -3.66
N ALA A 210 61.40 29.80 -3.49
CA ALA A 210 60.89 28.85 -4.48
C ALA A 210 60.61 29.54 -5.82
N LEU A 211 60.02 30.75 -5.79
CA LEU A 211 59.76 31.54 -6.99
C LEU A 211 61.06 31.97 -7.69
N GLN A 212 62.08 32.37 -6.93
CA GLN A 212 63.40 32.73 -7.47
C GLN A 212 64.10 31.53 -8.11
N ASN A 213 64.08 30.37 -7.45
CA ASN A 213 64.70 29.14 -7.97
C ASN A 213 64.04 28.70 -9.28
N ASN A 214 62.72 28.78 -9.38
CA ASN A 214 62.00 28.48 -10.62
C ASN A 214 62.41 29.42 -11.76
N LYS A 215 62.54 30.74 -11.50
CA LYS A 215 63.01 31.71 -12.51
C LYS A 215 64.44 31.41 -12.99
N LEU A 216 65.32 31.03 -12.08
CA LEU A 216 66.71 30.67 -12.43
C LEU A 216 66.75 29.38 -13.28
N GLN A 217 65.90 28.41 -12.95
CA GLN A 217 65.77 27.18 -13.73
C GLN A 217 65.25 27.46 -15.14
N GLU A 218 64.21 28.29 -15.29
CA GLU A 218 63.68 28.72 -16.59
C GLU A 218 64.72 29.46 -17.45
N GLU A 219 65.58 30.28 -16.83
CA GLU A 219 66.66 30.97 -17.56
C GLU A 219 67.77 30.00 -18.00
N SER A 220 68.11 29.02 -17.15
CA SER A 220 69.07 27.97 -17.48
C SER A 220 68.56 27.11 -18.65
N ASP A 221 67.28 26.74 -18.64
CA ASP A 221 66.65 25.93 -19.69
C ASP A 221 66.58 26.69 -21.03
N ARG A 222 66.40 28.02 -21.01
CA ARG A 222 66.48 28.87 -22.23
C ARG A 222 67.87 28.97 -22.85
N LYS A 223 68.95 28.77 -22.09
CA LYS A 223 70.34 28.89 -22.57
C LYS A 223 70.92 27.58 -23.11
N LYS A 224 70.14 26.50 -23.14
CA LYS A 224 70.58 25.20 -23.68
C LYS A 224 70.49 25.22 -25.22
N PRO A 225 71.60 24.96 -25.94
CA PRO A 225 71.65 25.00 -27.41
C PRO A 225 70.89 23.84 -28.07
#